data_AF-A0A2E5TNA0-F1
#
_entry.id   AF-A0A2E5TNA0-F1
#
_cell.length_a   1.000
_cell.length_b   1.000
_cell.length_c   1.000
_cell.angle_alpha   90.00
_cell.angle_beta   90.00
_cell.angle_gamma   90.00
#
_symmetry.space_group_name_H-M   'P 1'
#
loop_
_entity.id
_entity.type
_entity.pdbx_description
1 polymer ?
#
loop_
_entity_poly.entity_id
_entity_poly.type
_entity_poly.pdbx_seq_one_letter_code
_entity_poly.pdbx_strand_id
1 'polypeptide(L)'
;MFRYKLFIKEGFISLLIIFLYCLQGFPSADTVDYNLKFYGYSSHFEKDWFFHPGLQVDRDLYLTNWLISRSSIAIYRDSGHLVAGFFHFGLRVNVRKFNRFYIRVGFGPTLVWRQNWWLHKDDYQGTSFYGDQYHSDRFEKNFLLYGGDVEIEWVIKPNISVLFATIPGYPVIFANSLGVRF
;
A
#
# COMPACT_ATOMS: atom_id res chain seq x y z
N MET A 1 22.74 11.38 -7.76
CA MET A 1 22.13 11.58 -6.42
C MET A 1 21.08 12.69 -6.52
N PHE A 2 19.86 12.38 -6.96
CA PHE A 2 18.78 13.37 -7.08
C PHE A 2 18.08 13.50 -5.71
N ARG A 3 18.40 14.55 -4.97
CA ARG A 3 17.65 14.95 -3.78
C ARG A 3 16.33 15.57 -4.24
N TYR A 4 15.23 14.81 -4.18
CA TYR A 4 13.89 15.33 -4.37
C TYR A 4 13.53 16.26 -3.20
N LYS A 5 13.92 17.54 -3.31
CA LYS A 5 13.51 18.64 -2.42
C LYS A 5 12.00 18.98 -2.48
N LEU A 6 11.17 18.12 -3.08
CA LEU A 6 9.74 18.36 -3.28
C LEU A 6 8.88 18.16 -2.02
N PHE A 7 9.45 17.66 -0.91
CA PHE A 7 8.71 17.33 0.29
C PHE A 7 8.90 18.34 1.43
N ILE A 8 8.62 19.61 1.13
CA ILE A 8 8.20 20.59 2.13
C ILE A 8 6.76 20.24 2.54
N LYS A 9 6.33 20.59 3.76
CA LYS A 9 4.97 20.36 4.34
C LYS A 9 3.81 20.50 3.33
N GLU A 10 3.94 21.43 2.39
CA GLU A 10 2.97 21.73 1.34
C GLU A 10 2.78 20.59 0.33
N GLY A 11 3.85 19.88 -0.06
CA GLY A 11 3.78 18.77 -1.01
C GLY A 11 3.01 17.55 -0.49
N PHE A 12 3.02 17.32 0.83
CA PHE A 12 2.23 16.27 1.48
C PHE A 12 0.73 16.58 1.44
N ILE A 13 0.36 17.85 1.67
CA ILE A 13 -1.04 18.29 1.59
C ILE A 13 -1.55 18.18 0.14
N SER A 14 -0.75 18.59 -0.85
CA SER A 14 -1.11 18.43 -2.26
C SER A 14 -1.30 16.97 -2.66
N LEU A 15 -0.45 16.05 -2.19
CA LEU A 15 -0.60 14.61 -2.41
C LEU A 15 -1.84 14.04 -1.73
N LEU A 16 -2.14 14.48 -0.50
CA LEU A 16 -3.38 14.10 0.20
C LEU A 16 -4.61 14.61 -0.54
N ILE A 17 -4.58 15.83 -1.06
CA ILE A 17 -5.68 16.41 -1.85
C ILE A 17 -5.86 15.63 -3.16
N ILE A 18 -4.78 15.32 -3.89
CA ILE A 18 -4.82 14.48 -5.09
C ILE A 18 -5.40 13.09 -4.75
N PHE A 19 -4.94 12.47 -3.66
CA PHE A 19 -5.45 11.19 -3.19
C PHE A 19 -6.95 11.25 -2.85
N LEU A 20 -7.39 12.30 -2.15
CA LEU A 20 -8.80 12.54 -1.84
C LEU A 20 -9.63 12.81 -3.10
N TYR A 21 -9.08 13.51 -4.09
CA TYR A 21 -9.73 13.76 -5.38
C TYR A 21 -9.87 12.46 -6.18
N CYS A 22 -8.84 11.61 -6.18
CA CYS A 22 -8.90 10.27 -6.76
C CYS A 22 -9.90 9.35 -6.02
N LEU A 23 -10.08 9.54 -4.71
CA LEU A 23 -11.12 8.86 -3.92
C LEU A 23 -12.55 9.33 -4.24
N GLN A 24 -12.75 10.50 -4.86
CA GLN A 24 -14.08 10.93 -5.32
C GLN A 24 -14.50 10.22 -6.60
N GLY A 25 -13.54 9.71 -7.37
CA GLY A 25 -13.79 8.91 -8.59
C GLY A 25 -13.75 9.73 -9.86
N PHE A 26 -13.37 9.08 -10.95
CA PHE A 26 -13.50 9.65 -12.29
C PHE A 26 -14.95 9.46 -12.76
N PRO A 27 -15.56 10.48 -13.41
CA PRO A 27 -16.92 10.36 -13.98
C PRO A 27 -17.08 9.23 -15.02
N SER A 28 -15.96 8.63 -15.45
CA SER A 28 -15.88 7.63 -16.51
C SER A 28 -15.64 6.20 -16.02
N ALA A 29 -15.77 5.91 -14.72
CA ALA A 29 -15.59 4.54 -14.22
C ALA A 29 -16.86 3.70 -14.46
N ASP A 30 -16.71 2.53 -15.10
CA ASP A 30 -17.82 1.62 -15.41
C ASP A 30 -18.39 1.00 -14.12
N THR A 31 -17.49 0.59 -13.22
CA THR A 31 -17.82 -0.02 -11.93
C THR A 31 -16.87 0.42 -10.83
N VAL A 32 -17.34 0.36 -9.59
CA VAL A 32 -16.58 0.69 -8.38
C VAL A 32 -16.70 -0.46 -7.39
N ASP A 33 -15.57 -1.06 -7.00
CA ASP A 33 -15.53 -2.11 -5.97
C ASP A 33 -14.84 -1.60 -4.71
N TYR A 34 -15.26 -2.13 -3.56
CA TYR A 34 -14.60 -1.92 -2.27
C TYR A 34 -14.05 -3.23 -1.74
N ASN A 35 -12.83 -3.20 -1.21
CA ASN A 35 -12.22 -4.37 -0.59
C ASN A 35 -11.84 -4.07 0.84
N LEU A 36 -12.13 -5.04 1.72
CA LEU A 36 -11.65 -5.02 3.10
C LEU A 36 -10.64 -6.16 3.27
N LYS A 37 -9.44 -5.82 3.72
CA LYS A 37 -8.35 -6.78 3.92
C LYS A 37 -7.78 -6.66 5.31
N PHE A 38 -7.41 -7.80 5.87
CA PHE A 38 -6.62 -7.90 7.07
C PHE A 38 -5.16 -7.95 6.65
N TYR A 39 -4.40 -7.03 7.23
CA TYR A 39 -2.96 -7.06 7.09
C TYR A 39 -2.46 -8.29 7.87
N GLY A 40 -1.73 -9.15 7.17
CA GLY A 40 -1.31 -10.44 7.71
C GLY A 40 0.17 -10.45 7.96
N TYR A 41 0.97 -10.04 6.98
CA TYR A 41 2.40 -10.33 6.98
C TYR A 41 3.21 -9.21 6.33
N SER A 42 4.32 -8.84 6.98
CA SER A 42 5.41 -8.16 6.29
C SER A 42 6.66 -9.01 6.35
N SER A 43 7.33 -9.16 5.21
CA SER A 43 8.64 -9.78 5.13
C SER A 43 9.68 -8.69 4.93
N HIS A 44 10.69 -8.70 5.77
CA HIS A 44 11.98 -8.12 5.44
C HIS A 44 12.79 -9.23 4.76
N PHE A 45 13.42 -8.94 3.63
CA PHE A 45 14.24 -9.92 2.89
C PHE A 45 15.37 -10.55 3.74
N GLU A 46 15.67 -9.96 4.91
CA GLU A 46 16.81 -10.30 5.75
C GLU A 46 16.45 -10.99 7.08
N LYS A 47 15.19 -10.95 7.57
CA LYS A 47 14.80 -11.55 8.86
C LYS A 47 13.31 -11.89 8.93
N ASP A 48 13.05 -13.01 9.60
CA ASP A 48 11.80 -13.59 10.16
C ASP A 48 10.44 -13.05 9.69
N TRP A 49 9.50 -13.99 9.52
CA TRP A 49 8.11 -13.66 9.17
C TRP A 49 7.36 -13.15 10.40
N PHE A 50 6.96 -11.88 10.38
CA PHE A 50 6.16 -11.30 11.47
C PHE A 50 4.72 -11.10 11.04
N PHE A 51 3.80 -11.62 11.86
CA PHE A 51 2.39 -11.30 11.73
C PHE A 51 2.13 -9.89 12.27
N HIS A 52 1.45 -9.09 11.47
CA HIS A 52 1.20 -7.69 11.75
C HIS A 52 -0.30 -7.43 11.70
N PRO A 53 -1.00 -7.34 12.84
CA PRO A 53 -2.42 -7.04 12.82
C PRO A 53 -2.64 -5.66 12.21
N GLY A 54 -3.57 -5.58 11.27
CA GLY A 54 -3.93 -4.33 10.62
C GLY A 54 -5.11 -4.48 9.67
N LEU A 55 -5.53 -3.33 9.15
CA LEU A 55 -6.63 -3.22 8.22
C LEU A 55 -6.16 -2.47 6.99
N GLN A 56 -6.64 -2.92 5.84
CA GLN A 56 -6.48 -2.28 4.56
C GLN A 56 -7.85 -2.14 3.90
N VAL A 57 -8.11 -0.95 3.37
CA VAL A 57 -9.28 -0.65 2.56
C VAL A 57 -8.82 -0.23 1.19
N ASP A 58 -9.42 -0.84 0.19
CA ASP A 58 -9.16 -0.55 -1.20
C ASP A 58 -10.42 -0.11 -1.91
N ARG A 59 -10.26 0.82 -2.86
CA ARG A 59 -11.28 1.22 -3.81
C ARG A 59 -10.74 1.03 -5.22
N ASP A 60 -11.41 0.18 -6.00
CA ASP A 60 -11.09 -0.08 -7.40
C ASP A 60 -12.07 0.65 -8.31
N LEU A 61 -11.52 1.39 -9.28
CA LEU A 61 -12.25 2.04 -10.35
C LEU A 61 -11.92 1.33 -11.66
N TYR A 62 -12.90 0.65 -12.24
CA TYR A 62 -12.71 -0.02 -13.52
C TYR A 62 -12.89 1.01 -14.63
N LEU A 63 -11.79 1.33 -15.30
CA LEU A 63 -11.79 2.23 -16.45
C LEU A 63 -12.13 1.47 -17.74
N THR A 64 -11.75 0.19 -17.78
CA THR A 64 -12.15 -0.79 -18.79
C THR A 64 -12.17 -2.18 -18.15
N ASN A 65 -12.53 -3.22 -18.92
CA ASN A 65 -12.40 -4.63 -18.50
C ASN A 65 -10.96 -5.06 -18.14
N TRP A 66 -9.94 -4.30 -18.57
CA TRP A 66 -8.53 -4.65 -18.39
C TRP A 66 -7.80 -3.66 -17.49
N LEU A 67 -8.21 -2.40 -17.46
CA LEU A 67 -7.52 -1.30 -16.78
C LEU A 67 -8.31 -0.84 -15.55
N ILE A 68 -7.62 -0.83 -14.41
CA ILE A 68 -8.21 -0.49 -13.12
C ILE A 68 -7.34 0.56 -12.44
N SER A 69 -7.95 1.59 -11.88
CA SER A 69 -7.28 2.51 -10.97
C SER A 69 -7.63 2.14 -9.53
N ARG A 70 -6.64 1.91 -8.67
CA ARG A 70 -6.88 1.65 -7.24
C ARG A 70 -6.39 2.78 -6.37
N SER A 71 -7.19 3.08 -5.35
CA SER A 71 -6.73 3.77 -4.14
C SER A 71 -6.75 2.79 -2.97
N SER A 72 -5.66 2.73 -2.22
CA SER A 72 -5.50 1.87 -1.06
C SER A 72 -5.01 2.67 0.12
N ILE A 73 -5.58 2.37 1.28
CA ILE A 73 -5.09 2.83 2.57
C ILE A 73 -4.92 1.62 3.49
N ALA A 74 -3.81 1.56 4.21
CA ALA A 74 -3.60 0.55 5.23
C ALA A 74 -3.05 1.17 6.51
N ILE A 75 -3.47 0.60 7.64
CA ILE A 75 -2.94 0.87 8.98
C ILE A 75 -2.70 -0.48 9.64
N TYR A 76 -1.48 -0.70 10.14
CA TYR A 76 -1.05 -1.94 10.75
C TYR A 76 0.01 -1.68 11.83
N ARG A 77 0.41 -2.74 12.54
CA ARG A 77 1.57 -2.71 13.45
C ARG A 77 2.81 -3.22 12.74
N ASP A 78 3.95 -2.56 12.87
CA ASP A 78 5.23 -3.07 12.34
C ASP A 78 5.91 -4.05 13.32
N SER A 79 7.13 -4.49 12.99
CA SER A 79 7.94 -5.41 13.81
C SER A 79 8.45 -4.80 15.12
N GLY A 80 8.32 -3.48 15.30
CA GLY A 80 8.53 -2.81 16.58
C GLY A 80 7.26 -2.67 17.41
N HIS A 81 6.15 -3.29 17.00
CA HIS A 81 4.81 -3.06 17.54
C HIS A 81 4.37 -1.60 17.47
N LEU A 82 4.95 -0.82 16.58
CA LEU A 82 4.62 0.57 16.35
C LEU A 82 3.60 0.69 15.21
N VAL A 83 2.84 1.77 15.20
CA VAL A 83 1.82 2.01 14.16
C VAL A 83 2.51 2.38 12.85
N ALA A 84 2.13 1.68 11.79
CA ALA A 84 2.60 1.90 10.44
C ALA A 84 1.45 1.84 9.45
N GLY A 85 1.71 2.24 8.22
CA GLY A 85 0.70 2.26 7.18
C GLY A 85 1.24 2.65 5.83
N PHE A 86 0.34 2.67 4.86
CA PHE A 86 0.64 3.23 3.55
C PHE A 86 -0.61 3.84 2.92
N PHE A 87 -0.36 4.73 1.98
CA PHE A 87 -1.29 5.16 0.96
C PHE A 87 -0.73 4.71 -0.38
N HIS A 88 -1.53 4.05 -1.19
CA HIS A 88 -1.14 3.66 -2.54
C HIS A 88 -2.20 4.14 -3.52
N PHE A 89 -1.74 4.74 -4.61
CA PHE A 89 -2.60 5.07 -5.73
C PHE A 89 -1.91 4.54 -6.98
N GLY A 90 -2.56 3.65 -7.73
CA GLY A 90 -1.90 2.96 -8.82
C GLY A 90 -2.83 2.48 -9.91
N LEU A 91 -2.27 2.34 -11.10
CA LEU A 91 -2.92 1.72 -12.23
C LEU A 91 -2.58 0.23 -12.26
N ARG A 92 -3.58 -0.59 -12.57
CA ARG A 92 -3.44 -2.03 -12.70
C ARG A 92 -3.95 -2.51 -14.04
N VAL A 93 -3.40 -3.64 -14.45
CA VAL A 93 -3.92 -4.44 -15.53
C VAL A 93 -4.35 -5.82 -15.02
N ASN A 94 -5.47 -6.31 -15.55
CA ASN A 94 -5.88 -7.71 -15.40
C ASN A 94 -4.97 -8.57 -16.30
N VAL A 95 -3.99 -9.27 -15.72
CA VAL A 95 -3.01 -10.05 -16.51
C VAL A 95 -3.58 -11.39 -16.94
N ARG A 96 -4.42 -12.01 -16.09
CA ARG A 96 -4.95 -13.34 -16.37
C ARG A 96 -6.27 -13.59 -15.66
N LYS A 97 -7.19 -14.25 -16.37
CA LYS A 97 -8.48 -14.74 -15.87
C LYS A 97 -8.58 -16.23 -16.14
N PHE A 98 -8.68 -17.04 -15.09
CA PHE A 98 -8.91 -18.48 -15.18
C PHE A 98 -10.17 -18.83 -14.42
N ASN A 99 -11.29 -18.99 -15.12
CA ASN A 99 -12.59 -19.34 -14.51
C ASN A 99 -12.97 -18.38 -13.35
N ARG A 100 -12.62 -18.76 -12.11
CA ARG A 100 -12.87 -18.01 -10.87
C ARG A 100 -11.63 -17.31 -10.28
N PHE A 101 -10.46 -17.41 -10.93
CA PHE A 101 -9.22 -16.80 -10.47
C PHE A 101 -8.83 -15.61 -11.36
N TYR A 102 -8.45 -14.51 -10.73
CA TYR A 102 -7.94 -13.32 -11.41
C TYR A 102 -6.58 -12.93 -10.84
N ILE A 103 -5.68 -12.53 -11.73
CA ILE A 103 -4.38 -11.99 -11.35
C ILE A 103 -4.28 -10.57 -11.90
N ARG A 104 -4.00 -9.63 -11.00
CA ARG A 104 -3.80 -8.22 -11.31
C ARG A 104 -2.39 -7.82 -10.93
N VAL A 105 -1.78 -7.04 -11.81
CA VAL A 105 -0.50 -6.38 -11.50
C VAL A 105 -0.64 -4.91 -11.79
N GLY A 106 0.01 -4.09 -10.99
CA GLY A 106 -0.03 -2.66 -11.11
C GLY A 106 1.20 -2.02 -10.50
N PHE A 107 1.26 -0.71 -10.68
CA PHE A 107 2.25 0.12 -10.03
C PHE A 107 1.68 1.53 -9.84
N GLY A 108 2.26 2.26 -8.92
CA GLY A 108 1.91 3.65 -8.73
C GLY A 108 2.58 4.28 -7.51
N PRO A 109 2.35 5.59 -7.31
CA PRO A 109 2.82 6.28 -6.13
C PRO A 109 2.32 5.63 -4.84
N THR A 110 3.27 5.29 -3.97
CA THR A 110 3.03 4.76 -2.63
C THR A 110 3.74 5.64 -1.61
N LEU A 111 2.98 6.18 -0.66
CA LEU A 111 3.53 6.78 0.55
C LEU A 111 3.49 5.75 1.66
N VAL A 112 4.65 5.31 2.14
CA VAL A 112 4.77 4.42 3.30
C VAL A 112 5.17 5.26 4.51
N TRP A 113 4.60 4.95 5.67
CA TRP A 113 4.88 5.66 6.91
C TRP A 113 4.85 4.73 8.12
N ARG A 114 5.57 5.10 9.17
CA ARG A 114 5.53 4.44 10.48
C ARG A 114 5.89 5.40 11.60
N GLN A 115 5.48 5.10 12.83
CA GLN A 115 5.97 5.82 14.00
C GLN A 115 7.49 5.68 14.08
N ASN A 116 8.15 6.75 14.50
CA ASN A 116 9.59 6.85 14.47
C ASN A 116 10.23 5.92 15.50
N TRP A 117 11.00 4.93 15.03
CA TRP A 117 11.70 3.99 15.91
C TRP A 117 12.75 4.66 16.79
N TRP A 118 13.37 5.76 16.35
CA TRP A 118 14.35 6.52 17.14
C TRP A 118 13.79 7.05 18.46
N LEU A 119 12.46 7.22 18.57
CA LEU A 119 11.78 7.71 19.77
C LEU A 119 11.34 6.59 20.71
N HIS A 120 11.44 5.34 20.27
CA HIS A 120 10.84 4.18 20.94
C HIS A 120 11.82 3.03 21.17
N LYS A 121 13.02 3.09 20.56
CA LYS A 121 14.06 2.06 20.65
C LYS A 121 15.44 2.71 20.74
N ASP A 122 16.12 2.47 21.86
CA ASP A 122 17.42 3.08 22.17
C ASP A 122 18.56 2.54 21.29
N ASP A 123 18.41 1.32 20.77
CA ASP A 123 19.39 0.63 19.92
C ASP A 123 19.08 0.76 18.42
N TYR A 124 18.04 1.50 18.05
CA TYR A 124 17.66 1.65 16.67
C TYR A 124 18.72 2.43 15.89
N GLN A 125 19.24 1.79 14.85
CA GLN A 125 20.06 2.43 13.84
C GLN A 125 19.18 2.58 12.61
N GLY A 126 19.10 3.82 12.10
CA GLY A 126 18.25 4.15 10.96
C GLY A 126 18.46 3.24 9.75
N THR A 127 17.50 3.26 8.83
CA THR A 127 17.54 2.40 7.63
C THR A 127 17.81 3.25 6.40
N SER A 128 18.42 2.67 5.36
CA SER A 128 18.54 3.34 4.06
C SER A 128 17.17 3.71 3.44
N PHE A 129 16.09 3.07 3.89
CA PHE A 129 14.74 3.30 3.42
C PHE A 129 14.07 4.53 4.04
N TYR A 130 14.19 4.72 5.36
CA TYR A 130 13.56 5.85 6.08
C TYR A 130 14.54 6.99 6.41
N GLY A 131 15.85 6.74 6.29
CA GLY A 131 16.91 7.63 6.74
C GLY A 131 17.76 6.96 7.82
N ASP A 132 19.07 7.16 7.72
CA ASP A 132 20.10 6.64 8.64
C ASP A 132 20.48 7.65 9.74
N GLN A 133 19.96 8.88 9.67
CA GLN A 133 20.22 9.94 10.64
C GLN A 133 19.09 10.02 11.67
N TYR A 134 19.48 10.23 12.94
CA TYR A 134 18.54 10.51 14.01
C TYR A 134 17.70 11.75 13.71
N HIS A 135 16.40 11.67 13.99
CA HIS A 135 15.49 12.81 13.98
C HIS A 135 14.39 12.61 15.03
N SER A 136 13.82 13.72 15.51
CA SER A 136 12.78 13.73 16.54
C SER A 136 11.35 13.81 15.99
N ASP A 137 11.17 13.72 14.67
CA ASP A 137 9.84 13.67 14.05
C ASP A 137 9.04 12.46 14.57
N ARG A 138 7.71 12.60 14.69
CA ARG A 138 6.84 11.52 15.20
C ARG A 138 6.75 10.31 14.26
N PHE A 139 6.96 10.54 12.96
CA PHE A 139 6.80 9.52 11.92
C PHE A 139 8.00 9.54 10.98
N GLU A 140 8.45 8.35 10.64
CA GLU A 140 9.32 8.09 9.49
C GLU A 140 8.44 7.86 8.26
N LYS A 141 8.84 8.40 7.10
CA LYS A 141 8.06 8.29 5.86
C LYS A 141 8.97 8.15 4.65
N ASN A 142 8.51 7.39 3.66
CA ASN A 142 9.17 7.29 2.37
C ASN A 142 8.13 7.28 1.25
N PHE A 143 8.44 7.99 0.17
CA PHE A 143 7.58 8.07 -1.01
C PHE A 143 8.21 7.33 -2.17
N LEU A 144 7.51 6.29 -2.62
CA LEU A 144 7.91 5.46 -3.74
C LEU A 144 7.06 5.88 -4.94
N LEU A 145 7.69 6.47 -5.96
CA LEU A 145 6.97 6.83 -7.18
C LEU A 145 6.43 5.59 -7.93
N TYR A 146 7.14 4.46 -7.80
CA TYR A 146 6.84 3.19 -8.43
C TYR A 146 6.75 2.08 -7.38
N GLY A 147 5.78 2.19 -6.46
CA GLY A 147 5.39 1.04 -5.63
C GLY A 147 4.64 0.03 -6.48
N GLY A 148 5.04 -1.24 -6.41
CA GLY A 148 4.31 -2.28 -7.14
C GLY A 148 3.02 -2.66 -6.41
N ASP A 149 2.15 -3.35 -7.14
CA ASP A 149 0.93 -3.94 -6.61
C ASP A 149 0.66 -5.25 -7.35
N VAL A 150 0.51 -6.34 -6.60
CA VAL A 150 0.12 -7.63 -7.13
C VAL A 150 -1.06 -8.14 -6.32
N GLU A 151 -2.10 -8.60 -7.01
CA GLU A 151 -3.28 -9.17 -6.37
C GLU A 151 -3.74 -10.44 -7.07
N ILE A 152 -4.09 -11.43 -6.26
CA ILE A 152 -4.75 -12.66 -6.67
C ILE A 152 -6.14 -12.64 -6.05
N GLU A 153 -7.16 -12.77 -6.89
CA GLU A 153 -8.54 -12.89 -6.48
C GLU A 153 -9.06 -14.29 -6.80
N TRP A 154 -9.80 -14.87 -5.85
CA TRP A 154 -10.57 -16.08 -6.02
C TRP A 154 -12.06 -15.80 -5.75
N VAL A 155 -12.86 -15.83 -6.81
CA VAL A 155 -14.32 -15.71 -6.75
C VAL A 155 -14.92 -16.97 -6.13
N ILE A 156 -15.52 -16.83 -4.94
CA ILE A 156 -16.17 -17.92 -4.23
C ILE A 156 -17.65 -18.01 -4.64
N LYS A 157 -18.32 -16.85 -4.71
CA LYS A 157 -19.71 -16.65 -5.12
C LYS A 157 -19.82 -15.41 -6.02
N PRO A 158 -20.93 -15.20 -6.74
CA PRO A 158 -21.07 -14.04 -7.64
C PRO A 158 -20.74 -12.68 -7.02
N ASN A 159 -20.95 -12.51 -5.71
CA ASN A 159 -20.76 -11.24 -4.99
C ASN A 159 -19.75 -11.37 -3.82
N ILE A 160 -18.94 -12.45 -3.80
CA ILE A 160 -17.95 -12.64 -2.74
C ILE A 160 -16.70 -13.28 -3.33
N SER A 161 -15.58 -12.58 -3.19
CA SER A 161 -14.26 -13.09 -3.56
C SER A 161 -13.28 -12.99 -2.41
N VAL A 162 -12.34 -13.93 -2.33
CA VAL A 162 -11.18 -13.85 -1.44
C VAL A 162 -10.01 -13.24 -2.21
N LEU A 163 -9.26 -12.37 -1.56
CA LEU A 163 -8.16 -11.62 -2.17
C LEU A 163 -6.89 -11.85 -1.37
N PHE A 164 -5.80 -12.19 -2.05
CA PHE A 164 -4.45 -12.03 -1.53
C PHE A 164 -3.77 -10.91 -2.30
N ALA A 165 -3.21 -9.92 -1.60
CA ALA A 165 -2.52 -8.81 -2.24
C ALA A 165 -1.16 -8.56 -1.59
N THR A 166 -0.22 -8.12 -2.44
CA THR A 166 1.13 -7.74 -2.05
C THR A 166 1.43 -6.38 -2.67
N ILE A 167 1.71 -5.40 -1.83
CA ILE A 167 2.23 -4.08 -2.26
C ILE A 167 3.73 -4.05 -1.90
N PRO A 168 4.62 -4.34 -2.86
CA PRO A 168 6.05 -4.22 -2.65
C PRO A 168 6.47 -2.75 -2.48
N GLY A 169 6.97 -2.42 -1.29
CA GLY A 169 7.82 -1.27 -1.02
C GLY A 169 9.27 -1.63 -1.36
N TYR A 170 9.62 -1.56 -2.64
CA TYR A 170 10.92 -2.00 -3.15
C TYR A 170 12.11 -1.33 -2.42
N PRO A 171 13.20 -2.05 -2.07
CA PRO A 171 13.35 -3.51 -1.94
C PRO A 171 13.20 -4.02 -0.48
N VAL A 172 12.77 -3.18 0.46
CA VAL A 172 12.95 -3.45 1.90
C VAL A 172 11.70 -3.99 2.59
N ILE A 173 10.49 -3.68 2.09
CA ILE A 173 9.22 -3.99 2.78
C ILE A 173 8.21 -4.59 1.81
N PHE A 174 7.65 -5.76 2.14
CA PHE A 174 6.48 -6.30 1.45
C PHE A 174 5.25 -6.18 2.34
N ALA A 175 4.22 -5.51 1.84
CA ALA A 175 2.93 -5.45 2.51
C ALA A 175 1.99 -6.52 1.98
N ASN A 176 1.79 -7.60 2.75
CA ASN A 176 0.88 -8.67 2.36
C ASN A 176 -0.42 -8.61 3.14
N SER A 177 -1.53 -8.70 2.42
CA SER A 177 -2.87 -8.67 2.99
C SER A 177 -3.76 -9.75 2.39
N LEU A 178 -4.66 -10.27 3.23
CA LEU A 178 -5.68 -11.24 2.87
C LEU A 178 -7.04 -10.64 3.20
N GLY A 179 -8.00 -10.74 2.30
CA GLY A 179 -9.31 -10.16 2.55
C GLY A 179 -10.41 -10.62 1.63
N VAL A 180 -11.48 -9.82 1.63
CA VAL A 180 -12.71 -10.12 0.90
C VAL A 180 -13.13 -8.93 0.05
N ARG A 181 -13.59 -9.23 -1.16
CA ARG A 181 -14.31 -8.31 -2.06
C ARG A 181 -15.80 -8.60 -2.00
N PHE A 182 -16.61 -7.55 -2.01
CA PHE A 182 -18.07 -7.61 -2.08
C PHE A 182 -18.57 -6.89 -3.32
#